data_AF-A0A4Z1PFA9-F1
#
_entry.id   AF-A0A4Z1PFA9-F1
#
_cell.length_a   1.000
_cell.length_b   1.000
_cell.length_c   1.000
_cell.angle_alpha   90.00
_cell.angle_beta   90.00
_cell.angle_gamma   90.00
#
_symmetry.space_group_name_H-M   'P 1'
#
loop_
_entity.id
_entity.type
_entity.pdbx_description
1 polymer ?
#
loop_
_entity_poly.entity_id
_entity_poly.type
_entity_poly.pdbx_seq_one_letter_code
_entity_poly.pdbx_strand_id
1 'polypeptide(L)'
;MIDEIKNSGCSPQSQSPLFKIPGEIREQIFFYVLSESDGTEAISQHDYCYRPDYPSHRYIDTALLRTCRQIWVETYTLPRRNVSPRIWLGSTDRQSPRRFAYAEGVNEDVLFPVVESDTIRRTIYPNESLQVFAQMYSLEWGELNEAVQNASVKISPRRITITLRYTDWWNWEVNSPLRIDDQWAEKFRAPNSVQEIVLELETRNGKRPELDALISRQISKWTFHTKNEEDLVLHGQRREKFHVGSAIPGGVKYEHHSEYANRSGPMGQDEMLYYTVKLRWRKEA
;
A
#
# COMPACT_ATOMS: atom_id res chain seq x y z
N MET A 1 -11.00 -26.64 10.26
CA MET A 1 -10.04 -26.68 9.14
C MET A 1 -8.58 -26.66 9.58
N ILE A 2 -8.00 -25.55 10.07
CA ILE A 2 -6.55 -25.50 10.41
C ILE A 2 -6.16 -26.57 11.44
N ASP A 3 -6.94 -26.72 12.51
CA ASP A 3 -6.66 -27.71 13.55
C ASP A 3 -6.82 -29.14 13.04
N GLU A 4 -7.76 -29.40 12.12
CA GLU A 4 -7.89 -30.70 11.45
C GLU A 4 -6.66 -31.00 10.57
N ILE A 5 -6.14 -29.99 9.88
CA ILE A 5 -4.90 -30.07 9.08
C ILE A 5 -3.64 -30.18 9.97
N LYS A 6 -3.68 -29.78 11.23
CA LYS A 6 -2.59 -30.08 12.17
C LYS A 6 -2.73 -31.49 12.76
N ASN A 7 -3.96 -31.91 13.05
CA ASN A 7 -4.24 -33.11 13.84
C ASN A 7 -4.29 -34.42 13.03
N SER A 8 -4.56 -34.40 11.72
CA SER A 8 -4.64 -35.65 10.92
C SER A 8 -3.29 -36.17 10.38
N GLY A 9 -2.16 -35.78 11.00
CA GLY A 9 -0.82 -36.30 10.71
C GLY A 9 -0.16 -35.74 9.42
N CYS A 10 1.15 -35.48 9.48
CA CYS A 10 1.96 -35.09 8.33
C CYS A 10 3.08 -36.10 8.08
N SER A 11 3.28 -36.49 6.81
CA SER A 11 4.52 -37.17 6.41
C SER A 11 5.71 -36.23 6.68
N PRO A 12 6.79 -36.71 7.34
CA PRO A 12 7.93 -35.86 7.70
C PRO A 12 8.79 -35.45 6.50
N GLN A 13 8.52 -36.00 5.31
CA GLN A 13 9.23 -35.67 4.07
C GLN A 13 10.76 -35.88 4.15
N SER A 14 11.23 -36.87 4.91
CA SER A 14 12.66 -37.13 5.15
C SER A 14 13.47 -37.44 3.87
N GLN A 15 12.81 -37.83 2.79
CA GLN A 15 13.42 -38.01 1.47
C GLN A 15 13.78 -36.69 0.78
N SER A 16 13.15 -35.58 1.16
CA SER A 16 13.36 -34.27 0.54
C SER A 16 14.61 -33.59 1.10
N PRO A 17 15.53 -33.08 0.24
CA PRO A 17 16.68 -32.29 0.69
C PRO A 17 16.28 -31.07 1.53
N LEU A 18 15.13 -30.47 1.23
CA LEU A 18 14.60 -29.33 1.96
C LEU A 18 14.34 -29.66 3.43
N PHE A 19 13.94 -30.88 3.76
CA PHE A 19 13.68 -31.30 5.14
C PHE A 19 14.90 -31.90 5.85
N LYS A 20 16.06 -31.94 5.17
CA LYS A 20 17.35 -32.31 5.77
C LYS A 20 18.10 -31.12 6.35
N ILE A 21 17.71 -29.89 6.00
CA ILE A 21 18.30 -28.66 6.55
C ILE A 21 17.57 -28.20 7.83
N PRO A 22 18.23 -27.43 8.71
CA PRO A 22 17.62 -26.92 9.93
C PRO A 22 16.36 -26.09 9.68
N GLY A 23 15.44 -26.09 10.64
CA GLY A 23 14.15 -25.41 10.52
C GLY A 23 14.29 -23.90 10.31
N GLU A 24 15.32 -23.29 10.89
CA GLU A 24 15.64 -21.86 10.77
C GLU A 24 16.02 -21.50 9.33
N ILE A 25 16.77 -22.37 8.65
CA ILE A 25 17.15 -22.16 7.24
C ILE A 25 15.94 -22.38 6.34
N ARG A 26 15.09 -23.38 6.64
CA ARG A 26 13.81 -23.55 5.94
C ARG A 26 12.93 -22.33 6.08
N GLU A 27 12.79 -21.78 7.29
CA GLU A 27 11.99 -20.57 7.54
C GLU A 27 12.47 -19.39 6.68
N GLN A 28 13.79 -19.17 6.57
CA GLN A 28 14.33 -18.12 5.71
C GLN A 28 14.00 -18.37 4.23
N ILE A 29 14.20 -19.59 3.74
CA ILE A 29 13.83 -19.96 2.36
C ILE A 29 12.35 -19.70 2.12
N PHE A 30 11.49 -20.18 3.02
CA PHE A 30 10.05 -20.01 2.94
C PHE A 30 9.64 -18.55 3.00
N PHE A 31 10.29 -17.75 3.84
CA PHE A 31 10.05 -16.32 3.93
C PHE A 31 10.35 -15.64 2.59
N TYR A 32 11.50 -15.91 1.97
CA TYR A 32 11.84 -15.34 0.67
C TYR A 32 10.92 -15.81 -0.46
N VAL A 33 10.63 -17.12 -0.52
CA VAL A 33 9.76 -17.69 -1.57
C VAL A 33 8.33 -17.17 -1.47
N LEU A 34 7.82 -17.00 -0.25
CA LEU A 34 6.46 -16.52 0.02
C LEU A 34 6.42 -15.01 0.28
N SER A 35 7.45 -14.27 -0.17
CA SER A 35 7.44 -12.81 -0.17
C SER A 35 6.87 -12.28 -1.47
N GLU A 36 6.35 -11.05 -1.40
CA GLU A 36 5.86 -10.37 -2.58
C GLU A 36 7.01 -10.02 -3.54
N SER A 37 6.81 -10.30 -4.83
CA SER A 37 7.77 -10.08 -5.90
C SER A 37 7.12 -9.43 -7.13
N ASP A 38 7.93 -8.93 -8.06
CA ASP A 38 7.48 -8.33 -9.31
C ASP A 38 7.00 -9.40 -10.29
N GLY A 39 5.77 -9.25 -10.75
CA GLY A 39 5.16 -10.09 -11.76
C GLY A 39 5.74 -9.91 -13.16
N THR A 40 5.39 -10.84 -14.03
CA THR A 40 5.77 -10.79 -15.46
C THR A 40 4.94 -9.78 -16.26
N GLU A 41 3.78 -9.38 -15.74
CA GLU A 41 2.90 -8.40 -16.37
C GLU A 41 3.28 -6.98 -15.95
N ALA A 42 3.87 -6.25 -16.90
CA ALA A 42 4.16 -4.83 -16.74
C ALA A 42 2.87 -4.02 -16.73
N ILE A 43 2.81 -3.02 -15.84
CA ILE A 43 1.75 -2.02 -15.83
C ILE A 43 2.14 -0.96 -16.85
N SER A 44 1.18 -0.55 -17.69
CA SER A 44 1.45 0.52 -18.65
C SER A 44 1.78 1.80 -17.90
N GLN A 45 2.85 2.49 -18.31
CA GLN A 45 3.23 3.79 -17.72
C GLN A 45 2.11 4.85 -17.80
N HIS A 46 1.13 4.64 -18.67
CA HIS A 46 -0.02 5.51 -18.85
C HIS A 46 -1.19 5.14 -17.94
N ASP A 47 -1.19 3.96 -17.32
CA ASP A 47 -2.26 3.57 -16.40
C ASP A 47 -2.22 4.41 -15.13
N TYR A 48 -3.40 4.78 -14.61
CA TYR A 48 -3.48 5.56 -13.38
C TYR A 48 -2.86 4.84 -12.16
N CYS A 49 -2.85 3.51 -12.17
CA CYS A 49 -2.27 2.70 -11.10
C CYS A 49 -0.75 2.53 -11.23
N TYR A 50 -0.13 2.96 -12.34
CA TYR A 50 1.31 2.86 -12.54
C TYR A 50 2.09 3.63 -11.48
N ARG A 51 3.18 3.03 -11.00
CA ARG A 51 4.12 3.66 -10.07
C ARG A 51 5.54 3.25 -10.45
N PRO A 52 6.51 4.16 -10.41
CA PRO A 52 7.91 3.81 -10.68
C PRO A 52 8.47 2.75 -9.72
N ASP A 53 7.98 2.74 -8.48
CA ASP A 53 8.39 1.77 -7.46
C ASP A 53 7.66 0.41 -7.62
N TYR A 54 6.64 0.33 -8.51
CA TYR A 54 5.86 -0.87 -8.83
C TYR A 54 5.56 -0.92 -10.34
N PRO A 55 6.57 -1.19 -11.19
CA PRO A 55 6.40 -1.16 -12.64
C PRO A 55 5.58 -2.35 -13.18
N SER A 56 5.31 -3.35 -12.35
CA SER A 56 4.56 -4.56 -12.68
C SER A 56 3.58 -4.89 -11.56
N HIS A 57 2.57 -5.69 -11.89
CA HIS A 57 1.72 -6.26 -10.84
C HIS A 57 2.55 -7.12 -9.89
N ARG A 58 2.27 -7.00 -8.60
CA ARG A 58 3.00 -7.73 -7.55
C ARG A 58 2.31 -9.05 -7.27
N TYR A 59 3.08 -10.11 -7.03
CA TYR A 59 2.54 -11.42 -6.68
C TYR A 59 3.38 -12.15 -5.63
N ILE A 60 2.75 -13.09 -4.94
CA ILE A 60 3.33 -14.07 -4.04
C ILE A 60 3.10 -15.44 -4.70
N ASP A 61 4.19 -16.15 -4.94
CA ASP A 61 4.11 -17.50 -5.50
C ASP A 61 3.67 -18.49 -4.41
N THR A 62 2.43 -18.99 -4.55
CA THR A 62 1.86 -19.95 -3.60
C THR A 62 2.05 -21.42 -4.01
N ALA A 63 2.81 -21.72 -5.08
CA ALA A 63 3.05 -23.10 -5.53
C ALA A 63 3.69 -23.95 -4.42
N LEU A 64 4.57 -23.34 -3.63
CA LEU A 64 5.20 -23.98 -2.47
C LEU A 64 4.17 -24.50 -1.46
N LEU A 65 3.13 -23.70 -1.15
CA LEU A 65 2.06 -24.08 -0.21
C LEU A 65 1.27 -25.30 -0.67
N ARG A 66 1.26 -25.56 -1.98
CA ARG A 66 0.54 -26.68 -2.60
C ARG A 66 1.38 -27.95 -2.73
N THR A 67 2.65 -27.91 -2.34
CA THR A 67 3.60 -29.02 -2.55
C THR A 67 3.36 -30.17 -1.59
N CYS A 68 3.30 -29.89 -0.28
CA CYS A 68 2.96 -30.90 0.71
C CYS A 68 2.41 -30.27 2.00
N ARG A 69 1.74 -31.09 2.79
CA ARG A 69 1.10 -30.67 4.05
C ARG A 69 2.10 -30.14 5.08
N GLN A 70 3.29 -30.73 5.17
CA GLN A 70 4.33 -30.29 6.10
C GLN A 70 4.79 -28.86 5.78
N ILE A 71 5.02 -28.55 4.50
CA ILE A 71 5.33 -27.19 4.04
C ILE A 71 4.17 -26.27 4.39
N TRP A 72 2.93 -26.65 4.05
CA TRP A 72 1.76 -25.83 4.35
C TRP A 72 1.65 -25.50 5.85
N VAL A 73 1.82 -26.49 6.74
CA VAL A 73 1.77 -26.29 8.20
C VAL A 73 2.86 -25.35 8.69
N GLU A 74 4.08 -25.44 8.16
CA GLU A 74 5.20 -24.55 8.51
C GLU A 74 5.01 -23.12 7.97
N THR A 75 4.21 -22.91 6.92
CA THR A 75 4.29 -21.67 6.11
C THR A 75 2.98 -20.98 5.77
N TYR A 76 1.80 -21.55 6.08
CA TYR A 76 0.51 -21.00 5.67
C TYR A 76 0.26 -19.54 6.12
N THR A 77 0.96 -19.10 7.16
CA THR A 77 0.86 -17.74 7.70
C THR A 77 1.75 -16.73 6.97
N LEU A 78 2.83 -17.18 6.33
CA LEU A 78 3.86 -16.33 5.72
C LEU A 78 3.33 -15.43 4.61
N PRO A 79 2.49 -15.89 3.66
CA PRO A 79 1.96 -15.01 2.62
C PRO A 79 1.21 -13.79 3.19
N ARG A 80 0.45 -14.00 4.29
CA ARG A 80 -0.27 -12.93 5.00
C ARG A 80 0.65 -11.99 5.78
N ARG A 81 1.78 -12.49 6.26
CA ARG A 81 2.83 -11.73 6.96
C ARG A 81 3.71 -10.92 6.01
N ASN A 82 3.91 -11.44 4.80
CA ASN A 82 4.87 -10.89 3.84
C ASN A 82 4.22 -10.04 2.75
N VAL A 83 2.89 -10.10 2.60
CA VAL A 83 2.17 -9.16 1.74
C VAL A 83 2.24 -7.76 2.33
N SER A 84 2.47 -6.76 1.48
CA SER A 84 2.29 -5.35 1.82
C SER A 84 0.89 -4.92 1.36
N PRO A 85 -0.11 -4.87 2.25
CA PRO A 85 -1.50 -4.66 1.83
C PRO A 85 -1.64 -3.26 1.22
N ARG A 86 -2.36 -3.19 0.10
CA ARG A 86 -2.64 -1.96 -0.64
C ARG A 86 -4.13 -1.77 -0.76
N ILE A 87 -4.63 -0.63 -0.31
CA ILE A 87 -6.03 -0.21 -0.45
C ILE A 87 -6.06 0.90 -1.50
N TRP A 88 -7.01 0.82 -2.42
CA TRP A 88 -7.28 1.88 -3.38
C TRP A 88 -8.66 2.47 -3.07
N LEU A 89 -8.67 3.72 -2.61
CA LEU A 89 -9.85 4.46 -2.24
C LEU A 89 -10.25 5.40 -3.36
N GLY A 90 -11.49 5.27 -3.83
CA GLY A 90 -12.05 6.01 -4.94
C GLY A 90 -12.45 5.14 -6.14
N SER A 91 -12.39 5.75 -7.31
CA SER A 91 -12.86 5.21 -8.58
C SER A 91 -12.06 3.98 -9.02
N THR A 92 -12.75 3.03 -9.64
CA THR A 92 -12.20 1.71 -9.95
C THR A 92 -11.14 1.73 -11.05
N ASP A 93 -11.19 2.72 -11.94
CA ASP A 93 -10.18 2.99 -12.99
C ASP A 93 -8.81 3.40 -12.41
N ARG A 94 -8.75 3.79 -11.13
CA ARG A 94 -7.51 4.17 -10.44
C ARG A 94 -6.85 3.01 -9.72
N GLN A 95 -7.51 1.87 -9.64
CA GLN A 95 -7.08 0.69 -8.89
C GLN A 95 -6.22 -0.21 -9.79
N SER A 96 -5.30 -0.96 -9.18
CA SER A 96 -4.65 -2.07 -9.90
C SER A 96 -5.71 -3.12 -10.27
N PRO A 97 -5.76 -3.60 -11.53
CA PRO A 97 -6.68 -4.67 -11.95
C PRO A 97 -6.46 -5.96 -11.16
N ARG A 98 -5.22 -6.23 -10.74
CA ARG A 98 -4.91 -7.27 -9.75
C ARG A 98 -5.09 -6.68 -8.35
N ARG A 99 -6.28 -6.86 -7.79
CA ARG A 99 -6.63 -6.47 -6.41
C ARG A 99 -5.83 -7.24 -5.36
N PHE A 100 -5.40 -8.44 -5.71
CA PHE A 100 -4.69 -9.35 -4.81
C PHE A 100 -3.26 -9.58 -5.30
N ALA A 101 -2.34 -9.66 -4.34
CA ALA A 101 -0.96 -10.03 -4.58
C ALA A 101 -0.76 -11.54 -4.68
N TYR A 102 -1.79 -12.35 -4.92
CA TYR A 102 -1.66 -13.80 -5.02
C TYR A 102 -1.75 -14.26 -6.47
N ALA A 103 -1.09 -15.37 -6.79
CA ALA A 103 -1.22 -16.01 -8.09
C ALA A 103 -2.70 -16.28 -8.44
N GLU A 104 -3.00 -16.26 -9.74
CA GLU A 104 -4.37 -16.46 -10.24
C GLU A 104 -4.95 -17.82 -9.80
N GLY A 105 -6.21 -17.83 -9.38
CA GLY A 105 -6.89 -19.05 -8.87
C GLY A 105 -6.64 -19.37 -7.40
N VAL A 106 -5.91 -18.53 -6.66
CA VAL A 106 -5.82 -18.62 -5.20
C VAL A 106 -7.12 -18.13 -4.58
N ASN A 107 -7.84 -19.03 -3.91
CA ASN A 107 -8.96 -18.65 -3.06
C ASN A 107 -8.40 -18.10 -1.73
N GLU A 108 -8.57 -16.79 -1.51
CA GLU A 108 -8.15 -16.16 -0.25
C GLU A 108 -8.76 -16.90 0.94
N ASP A 109 -10.05 -17.24 0.94
CA ASP A 109 -10.69 -17.92 2.06
C ASP A 109 -10.09 -19.30 2.36
N VAL A 110 -9.40 -19.93 1.40
CA VAL A 110 -8.69 -21.20 1.61
C VAL A 110 -7.32 -20.98 2.25
N LEU A 111 -6.55 -19.99 1.81
CA LEU A 111 -5.28 -19.63 2.46
C LEU A 111 -5.50 -18.93 3.80
N PHE A 112 -6.62 -18.23 3.91
CA PHE A 112 -6.91 -17.18 4.87
C PHE A 112 -8.35 -17.29 5.38
N PRO A 113 -8.80 -18.46 5.87
CA PRO A 113 -10.18 -18.66 6.29
C PRO A 113 -10.59 -17.61 7.30
N VAL A 114 -11.68 -16.91 6.99
CA VAL A 114 -12.38 -16.04 7.92
C VAL A 114 -13.15 -16.95 8.88
N VAL A 115 -12.46 -17.46 9.90
CA VAL A 115 -13.11 -18.18 10.99
C VAL A 115 -13.63 -17.15 11.98
N GLU A 116 -14.95 -16.94 12.04
CA GLU A 116 -15.66 -15.99 12.93
C GLU A 116 -15.40 -16.19 14.45
N SER A 117 -14.55 -17.14 14.85
CA SER A 117 -14.22 -17.40 16.25
C SER A 117 -13.20 -16.40 16.83
N ASP A 118 -13.20 -16.26 18.16
CA ASP A 118 -12.18 -15.56 18.97
C ASP A 118 -10.72 -15.90 18.62
N THR A 119 -10.48 -16.99 17.89
CA THR A 119 -9.18 -17.40 17.35
C THR A 119 -8.61 -16.39 16.33
N ILE A 120 -9.43 -15.65 15.57
CA ILE A 120 -8.93 -14.59 14.67
C ILE A 120 -8.38 -13.40 15.46
N ARG A 121 -9.00 -13.01 16.59
CA ARG A 121 -8.42 -11.99 17.48
C ARG A 121 -7.02 -12.38 17.97
N ARG A 122 -6.74 -13.68 18.08
CA ARG A 122 -5.42 -14.23 18.42
C ARG A 122 -4.44 -14.30 17.24
N THR A 123 -4.91 -14.14 16.01
CA THR A 123 -4.14 -14.36 14.77
C THR A 123 -4.09 -13.10 13.91
N ILE A 124 -4.07 -11.92 14.55
CA ILE A 124 -3.77 -10.67 13.86
C ILE A 124 -2.25 -10.63 13.64
N TYR A 125 -1.83 -10.66 12.37
CA TYR A 125 -0.41 -10.64 12.06
C TYR A 125 0.14 -9.21 12.17
N PRO A 126 1.25 -9.01 12.90
CA PRO A 126 1.99 -7.76 12.85
C PRO A 126 2.40 -7.50 11.40
N ASN A 127 2.00 -6.35 10.86
CA ASN A 127 2.44 -5.89 9.56
C ASN A 127 3.25 -4.62 9.75
N GLU A 128 4.38 -4.52 9.05
CA GLU A 128 5.20 -3.32 9.14
C GLU A 128 4.47 -2.11 8.56
N SER A 129 3.73 -2.30 7.47
CA SER A 129 3.05 -1.21 6.77
C SER A 129 1.73 -1.62 6.09
N LEU A 130 0.80 -0.67 6.07
CA LEU A 130 -0.38 -0.63 5.20
C LEU A 130 -0.24 0.55 4.25
N GLN A 131 -0.41 0.33 2.94
CA GLN A 131 -0.40 1.38 1.94
C GLN A 131 -1.83 1.68 1.48
N VAL A 132 -2.19 2.96 1.44
CA VAL A 132 -3.48 3.46 0.97
C VAL A 132 -3.21 4.46 -0.14
N PHE A 133 -3.73 4.21 -1.33
CA PHE A 133 -3.82 5.19 -2.40
C PHE A 133 -5.23 5.75 -2.37
N ALA A 134 -5.38 7.07 -2.25
CA ALA A 134 -6.69 7.65 -2.05
C ALA A 134 -6.93 8.83 -2.96
N GLN A 135 -8.05 8.78 -3.69
CA GLN A 135 -8.63 9.95 -4.30
C GLN A 135 -9.15 10.89 -3.22
N MET A 136 -8.94 12.18 -3.44
CA MET A 136 -9.20 13.19 -2.43
C MET A 136 -10.68 13.25 -2.02
N TYR A 137 -11.61 13.03 -2.95
CA TYR A 137 -13.04 12.98 -2.61
C TYR A 137 -13.36 11.89 -1.58
N SER A 138 -12.74 10.71 -1.74
CA SER A 138 -12.96 9.56 -0.88
C SER A 138 -12.37 9.78 0.52
N LEU A 139 -11.20 10.45 0.60
CA LEU A 139 -10.64 10.92 1.87
C LEU A 139 -11.57 11.90 2.57
N GLU A 140 -12.01 12.94 1.86
CA GLU A 140 -12.85 14.00 2.42
C GLU A 140 -14.25 13.51 2.82
N TRP A 141 -14.74 12.43 2.20
CA TRP A 141 -15.98 11.74 2.60
C TRP A 141 -15.80 10.75 3.75
N GLY A 142 -14.57 10.53 4.23
CA GLY A 142 -14.30 9.74 5.42
C GLY A 142 -14.15 8.23 5.17
N GLU A 143 -14.05 7.78 3.92
CA GLU A 143 -13.93 6.35 3.57
C GLU A 143 -12.64 5.70 4.12
N LEU A 144 -11.61 6.51 4.40
CA LEU A 144 -10.34 6.05 4.97
C LEU A 144 -10.51 5.33 6.30
N ASN A 145 -11.38 5.85 7.18
CA ASN A 145 -11.60 5.26 8.50
C ASN A 145 -12.14 3.84 8.38
N GLU A 146 -13.20 3.66 7.59
CA GLU A 146 -13.84 2.36 7.38
C GLU A 146 -12.86 1.37 6.73
N ALA A 147 -12.16 1.80 5.67
CA ALA A 147 -11.24 0.93 4.96
C ALA A 147 -10.07 0.46 5.81
N VAL A 148 -9.46 1.35 6.59
CA VAL A 148 -8.36 1.00 7.52
C VAL A 148 -8.88 0.09 8.64
N GLN A 149 -10.08 0.34 9.17
CA GLN A 149 -10.66 -0.52 10.20
C GLN A 149 -10.95 -1.92 9.69
N ASN A 150 -11.53 -2.04 8.49
CA ASN A 150 -11.79 -3.32 7.83
C ASN A 150 -10.49 -4.10 7.56
N ALA A 151 -9.44 -3.42 7.09
CA ALA A 151 -8.13 -4.03 6.94
C ALA A 151 -7.55 -4.49 8.29
N SER A 152 -7.72 -3.69 9.34
CA SER A 152 -7.18 -3.96 10.68
C SER A 152 -7.81 -5.16 11.39
N VAL A 153 -8.90 -5.73 10.84
CA VAL A 153 -9.43 -7.02 11.30
C VAL A 153 -8.49 -8.17 10.90
N LYS A 154 -7.74 -8.02 9.82
CA LYS A 154 -6.84 -9.05 9.26
C LYS A 154 -5.37 -8.80 9.58
N ILE A 155 -4.98 -7.54 9.82
CA ILE A 155 -3.59 -7.10 10.00
C ILE A 155 -3.44 -6.13 11.17
N SER A 156 -2.24 -6.02 11.75
CA SER A 156 -1.92 -5.00 12.76
C SER A 156 -0.79 -4.09 12.23
N PRO A 157 -1.11 -3.05 11.45
CA PRO A 157 -0.10 -2.23 10.81
C PRO A 157 0.60 -1.33 11.82
N ARG A 158 1.94 -1.27 11.77
CA ARG A 158 2.74 -0.30 12.53
C ARG A 158 2.92 1.03 11.79
N ARG A 159 2.87 1.01 10.46
CA ARG A 159 2.90 2.19 9.60
C ARG A 159 1.67 2.22 8.70
N ILE A 160 1.05 3.38 8.53
CA ILE A 160 0.09 3.61 7.45
C ILE A 160 0.69 4.66 6.52
N THR A 161 0.80 4.35 5.23
CA THR A 161 1.17 5.32 4.19
C THR A 161 -0.06 5.66 3.39
N ILE A 162 -0.44 6.93 3.37
CA ILE A 162 -1.54 7.48 2.59
C ILE A 162 -0.92 8.27 1.45
N THR A 163 -1.26 7.92 0.21
CA THR A 163 -0.69 8.54 -0.97
C THR A 163 -1.81 9.16 -1.81
N LEU A 164 -1.71 10.47 -2.05
CA LEU A 164 -2.49 11.17 -3.06
C LEU A 164 -1.59 11.37 -4.29
N ARG A 165 -1.90 10.66 -5.37
CA ARG A 165 -1.22 10.85 -6.66
C ARG A 165 -1.61 12.18 -7.29
N TYR A 166 -0.86 12.61 -8.29
CA TYR A 166 -1.23 13.77 -9.10
C TYR A 166 -2.69 13.70 -9.63
N THR A 167 -3.13 12.52 -10.04
CA THR A 167 -4.48 12.31 -10.59
C THR A 167 -5.55 12.03 -9.53
N ASP A 168 -5.19 12.12 -8.24
CA ASP A 168 -6.10 11.91 -7.12
C ASP A 168 -6.62 13.23 -6.55
N TRP A 169 -6.05 14.37 -6.96
CA TRP A 169 -6.52 15.70 -6.57
C TRP A 169 -7.83 16.06 -7.26
N TRP A 170 -8.63 16.89 -6.60
CA TRP A 170 -9.89 17.41 -7.12
C TRP A 170 -9.66 18.17 -8.42
N ASN A 171 -10.42 17.81 -9.46
CA ASN A 171 -10.45 18.50 -10.74
C ASN A 171 -9.04 18.69 -11.35
N TRP A 172 -8.17 17.69 -11.19
CA TRP A 172 -6.81 17.70 -11.70
C TRP A 172 -6.78 17.81 -13.23
N GLU A 173 -7.82 17.28 -13.89
CA GLU A 173 -8.05 17.29 -15.34
C GLU A 173 -8.18 18.69 -15.93
N VAL A 174 -8.62 19.65 -15.12
CA VAL A 174 -8.77 21.07 -15.51
C VAL A 174 -7.78 21.97 -14.79
N ASN A 175 -6.69 21.39 -14.29
CA ASN A 175 -5.61 22.08 -13.60
C ASN A 175 -6.04 22.91 -12.38
N SER A 176 -7.09 22.51 -11.67
CA SER A 176 -7.60 23.26 -10.51
C SER A 176 -6.54 23.46 -9.41
N PRO A 177 -6.60 24.56 -8.64
CA PRO A 177 -5.69 24.78 -7.51
C PRO A 177 -5.68 23.63 -6.51
N LEU A 178 -4.51 23.32 -5.95
CA LEU A 178 -4.34 22.30 -4.92
C LEU A 178 -5.00 22.77 -3.63
N ARG A 179 -5.95 21.97 -3.17
CA ARG A 179 -6.58 22.06 -1.87
C ARG A 179 -6.70 20.67 -1.27
N ILE A 180 -6.88 20.58 0.03
CA ILE A 180 -7.33 19.39 0.73
C ILE A 180 -8.12 19.88 1.93
N ASP A 181 -9.19 19.19 2.32
CA ASP A 181 -9.91 19.52 3.55
C ASP A 181 -9.16 19.01 4.79
N ASP A 182 -9.26 19.70 5.93
CA ASP A 182 -8.59 19.30 7.18
C ASP A 182 -9.37 18.26 7.98
N GLN A 183 -10.70 18.22 7.81
CA GLN A 183 -11.59 17.43 8.67
C GLN A 183 -11.33 15.94 8.53
N TRP A 184 -10.88 15.44 7.38
CA TRP A 184 -10.60 14.01 7.26
C TRP A 184 -9.42 13.61 8.15
N ALA A 185 -8.39 14.47 8.27
CA ALA A 185 -7.23 14.21 9.11
C ALA A 185 -7.64 14.25 10.59
N GLU A 186 -8.44 15.24 10.97
CA GLU A 186 -9.01 15.38 12.32
C GLU A 186 -9.93 14.21 12.70
N LYS A 187 -10.75 13.71 11.76
CA LYS A 187 -11.70 12.60 12.00
C LYS A 187 -11.05 11.23 11.90
N PHE A 188 -9.88 11.10 11.27
CA PHE A 188 -9.21 9.83 11.12
C PHE A 188 -8.77 9.29 12.49
N ARG A 189 -9.03 8.00 12.75
CA ARG A 189 -8.62 7.30 13.97
C ARG A 189 -7.82 6.06 13.59
N ALA A 190 -6.51 6.15 13.74
CA ALA A 190 -5.61 5.05 13.42
C ALA A 190 -5.76 3.88 14.42
N PRO A 191 -5.58 2.63 13.99
CA PRO A 191 -5.47 1.49 14.92
C PRO A 191 -4.38 1.72 15.97
N ASN A 192 -4.57 1.23 17.19
CA ASN A 192 -3.65 1.45 18.31
C ASN A 192 -2.23 0.91 18.07
N SER A 193 -2.09 -0.08 17.17
CA SER A 193 -0.80 -0.63 16.77
C SER A 193 0.04 0.30 15.89
N VAL A 194 -0.58 1.30 15.25
CA VAL A 194 0.11 2.27 14.40
C VAL A 194 1.03 3.11 15.25
N GLN A 195 2.27 3.24 14.80
CA GLN A 195 3.35 4.04 15.38
C GLN A 195 3.73 5.21 14.46
N GLU A 196 3.43 5.09 13.16
CA GLU A 196 3.78 6.08 12.15
C GLU A 196 2.67 6.21 11.10
N ILE A 197 2.27 7.44 10.80
CA ILE A 197 1.49 7.78 9.61
C ILE A 197 2.40 8.52 8.65
N VAL A 198 2.35 8.14 7.37
CA VAL A 198 3.11 8.78 6.31
C VAL A 198 2.11 9.33 5.31
N LEU A 199 2.26 10.60 4.94
CA LEU A 199 1.50 11.20 3.85
C LEU A 199 2.44 11.44 2.68
N GLU A 200 2.09 10.93 1.50
CA GLU A 200 2.77 11.17 0.24
C GLU A 200 1.86 11.98 -0.68
N LEU A 201 2.29 13.19 -0.99
CA LEU A 201 1.55 14.14 -1.81
C LEU A 201 2.30 14.35 -3.11
N GLU A 202 1.72 13.89 -4.20
CA GLU A 202 2.32 13.98 -5.53
C GLU A 202 1.59 15.00 -6.39
N THR A 203 2.35 15.80 -7.12
CA THR A 203 1.83 16.73 -8.12
C THR A 203 2.83 16.84 -9.28
N ARG A 204 2.51 17.66 -10.28
CA ARG A 204 3.45 18.01 -11.35
C ARG A 204 4.46 19.03 -10.84
N ASN A 205 5.69 18.98 -11.32
CA ASN A 205 6.74 19.90 -10.89
C ASN A 205 6.35 21.39 -11.04
N GLY A 206 5.58 21.74 -12.08
CA GLY A 206 5.05 23.10 -12.25
C GLY A 206 4.17 23.61 -11.09
N LYS A 207 3.55 22.71 -10.31
CA LYS A 207 2.73 23.02 -9.12
C LYS A 207 3.48 22.85 -7.80
N ARG A 208 4.79 22.60 -7.82
CA ARG A 208 5.61 22.51 -6.60
C ARG A 208 5.42 23.68 -5.63
N PRO A 209 5.48 24.97 -6.06
CA PRO A 209 5.32 26.09 -5.13
C PRO A 209 3.96 26.09 -4.44
N GLU A 210 2.93 25.64 -5.15
CA GLU A 210 1.57 25.55 -4.64
C GLU A 210 1.43 24.43 -3.60
N LEU A 211 1.99 23.24 -3.88
CA LEU A 211 2.02 22.14 -2.92
C LEU A 211 2.84 22.52 -1.67
N ASP A 212 3.97 23.18 -1.86
CA ASP A 212 4.81 23.64 -0.75
C ASP A 212 4.07 24.65 0.14
N ALA A 213 3.36 25.60 -0.46
CA ALA A 213 2.53 26.55 0.27
C ALA A 213 1.37 25.86 1.00
N LEU A 214 0.70 24.88 0.37
CA LEU A 214 -0.36 24.09 1.00
C LEU A 214 0.16 23.32 2.22
N ILE A 215 1.34 22.72 2.10
CA ILE A 215 1.97 21.99 3.20
C ILE A 215 2.27 22.93 4.37
N SER A 216 2.95 24.04 4.11
CA SER A 216 3.35 25.00 5.15
C SER A 216 2.15 25.68 5.83
N ARG A 217 1.09 26.00 5.08
CA ARG A 217 -0.05 26.75 5.62
C ARG A 217 -1.00 25.87 6.43
N GLN A 218 -1.06 24.57 6.14
CA GLN A 218 -2.15 23.70 6.57
C GLN A 218 -1.66 22.32 7.00
N ILE A 219 -1.14 21.49 6.07
CA ILE A 219 -0.89 20.06 6.33
C ILE A 219 0.13 19.84 7.45
N SER A 220 1.16 20.70 7.58
CA SER A 220 2.16 20.58 8.64
C SER A 220 1.60 20.81 10.05
N LYS A 221 0.36 21.30 10.18
CA LYS A 221 -0.31 21.57 11.44
C LYS A 221 -1.22 20.43 11.89
N TRP A 222 -1.37 19.38 11.07
CA TRP A 222 -2.21 18.24 11.41
C TRP A 222 -1.61 17.43 12.55
N THR A 223 -2.50 16.93 13.40
CA THR A 223 -2.24 15.86 14.36
C THR A 223 -3.18 14.72 14.02
N PHE A 224 -2.66 13.50 14.01
CA PHE A 224 -3.49 12.31 13.88
C PHE A 224 -3.65 11.66 15.25
N HIS A 225 -4.74 10.93 15.43
CA HIS A 225 -5.01 10.26 16.70
C HIS A 225 -5.17 8.76 16.49
N THR A 226 -4.72 7.96 17.44
CA THR A 226 -5.11 6.55 17.52
C THR A 226 -6.54 6.41 18.06
N LYS A 227 -7.09 5.19 18.02
CA LYS A 227 -8.39 4.89 18.65
C LYS A 227 -8.40 5.10 20.16
N ASN A 228 -7.23 5.04 20.81
CA ASN A 228 -7.06 5.34 22.23
C ASN A 228 -6.70 6.81 22.49
N GLU A 229 -6.87 7.69 21.50
CA GLU A 229 -6.59 9.13 21.60
C GLU A 229 -5.12 9.47 21.88
N GLU A 230 -4.20 8.55 21.59
CA GLU A 230 -2.77 8.88 21.55
C GLU A 230 -2.45 9.68 20.29
N ASP A 231 -1.72 10.77 20.44
CA ASP A 231 -1.35 11.67 19.35
C ASP A 231 -0.19 11.12 18.52
N LEU A 232 -0.29 11.31 17.20
CA LEU A 232 0.82 11.23 16.26
C LEU A 232 1.07 12.63 15.72
N VAL A 233 2.23 13.18 16.06
CA VAL A 233 2.65 14.54 15.70
C VAL A 233 3.67 14.51 14.57
N LEU A 234 3.74 15.60 13.81
CA LEU A 234 4.66 15.73 12.69
C LEU A 234 6.11 15.54 13.17
N HIS A 235 6.82 14.58 12.58
CA HIS A 235 8.16 14.18 12.98
C HIS A 235 9.15 14.27 11.82
N GLY A 236 10.25 15.00 12.06
CA GLY A 236 11.37 15.13 11.15
C GLY A 236 11.09 16.06 9.97
N GLN A 237 12.05 16.13 9.05
CA GLN A 237 11.93 16.95 7.85
C GLN A 237 11.15 16.23 6.76
N ARG A 238 10.36 17.01 6.00
CA ARG A 238 9.72 16.52 4.78
C ARG A 238 10.78 16.04 3.80
N ARG A 239 10.49 14.96 3.06
CA ARG A 239 11.38 14.44 2.01
C ARG A 239 10.77 14.70 0.65
N GLU A 240 11.59 15.17 -0.28
CA GLU A 240 11.21 15.45 -1.65
C GLU A 240 11.72 14.31 -2.56
N LYS A 241 10.89 13.87 -3.50
CA LYS A 241 11.25 12.90 -4.55
C LYS A 241 10.76 13.46 -5.88
N PHE A 242 11.57 13.26 -6.91
CA PHE A 242 11.23 13.57 -8.30
C PHE A 242 11.26 12.29 -9.10
N HIS A 243 10.36 12.17 -10.07
CA HIS A 243 10.45 11.11 -11.06
C HIS A 243 9.83 11.59 -12.37
N VAL A 244 10.34 11.04 -13.48
CA VAL A 244 9.72 11.22 -14.79
C VAL A 244 8.65 10.15 -14.94
N GLY A 245 7.45 10.57 -15.37
CA GLY A 245 6.32 9.69 -15.60
C GLY A 245 5.49 10.15 -16.80
N SER A 246 4.38 9.48 -17.04
CA SER A 246 3.50 9.77 -18.17
C SER A 246 2.87 11.18 -18.07
N ALA A 247 2.92 11.94 -19.16
CA ALA A 247 2.14 13.15 -19.38
C ALA A 247 0.72 12.86 -19.92
N ILE A 248 0.36 11.59 -20.10
CA ILE A 248 -0.94 11.14 -20.59
C ILE A 248 -1.56 10.10 -19.66
N PRO A 249 -1.80 10.44 -18.39
CA PRO A 249 -2.38 9.50 -17.46
C PRO A 249 -3.79 9.08 -17.93
N GLY A 250 -4.08 7.78 -17.86
CA GLY A 250 -5.26 7.15 -18.48
C GLY A 250 -5.23 7.10 -20.01
N GLY A 251 -4.10 7.40 -20.64
CA GLY A 251 -4.00 7.56 -22.10
C GLY A 251 -4.61 8.86 -22.64
N VAL A 252 -4.94 9.82 -21.77
CA VAL A 252 -5.61 11.07 -22.14
C VAL A 252 -4.63 12.25 -22.08
N LYS A 253 -4.63 13.08 -23.12
CA LYS A 253 -3.88 14.35 -23.16
C LYS A 253 -4.71 15.47 -22.54
N TYR A 254 -4.07 16.27 -21.69
CA TYR A 254 -4.66 17.45 -21.09
C TYR A 254 -3.85 18.70 -21.47
N GLU A 255 -4.54 19.81 -21.73
CA GLU A 255 -3.93 21.05 -22.24
C GLU A 255 -2.79 21.56 -21.33
N HIS A 256 -2.96 21.41 -20.01
CA HIS A 256 -1.99 21.85 -19.02
C HIS A 256 -0.77 20.93 -18.85
N HIS A 257 -0.61 19.87 -19.66
CA HIS A 257 0.56 18.97 -19.62
C HIS A 257 1.70 19.36 -20.60
N SER A 258 1.65 20.54 -21.22
CA SER A 258 2.72 21.02 -22.10
C SER A 258 4.09 21.13 -21.39
N GLU A 259 5.17 21.06 -22.15
CA GLU A 259 6.55 21.22 -21.64
C GLU A 259 6.70 22.51 -20.82
N TYR A 260 6.15 23.62 -21.32
CA TYR A 260 6.09 24.90 -20.62
C TYR A 260 5.34 24.81 -19.28
N ALA A 261 4.21 24.10 -19.25
CA ALA A 261 3.40 23.96 -18.04
C ALA A 261 4.05 23.06 -16.97
N ASN A 262 4.92 22.13 -17.39
CA ASN A 262 5.64 21.26 -16.47
C ASN A 262 6.89 21.92 -15.86
N ARG A 263 7.30 23.11 -16.34
CA ARG A 263 8.52 23.83 -15.90
C ARG A 263 9.72 22.92 -15.71
N SER A 264 9.78 21.89 -16.53
CA SER A 264 10.83 20.88 -16.55
C SER A 264 11.70 21.23 -17.75
N GLY A 265 13.00 20.92 -17.71
CA GLY A 265 13.83 21.03 -18.91
C GLY A 265 13.33 20.13 -20.06
N PRO A 266 14.14 19.90 -21.11
CA PRO A 266 13.70 19.10 -22.25
C PRO A 266 13.19 17.73 -21.81
N MET A 267 11.91 17.47 -22.08
CA MET A 267 11.19 16.24 -21.75
C MET A 267 10.86 15.46 -23.02
N GLY A 268 10.72 14.14 -22.92
CA GLY A 268 10.09 13.35 -23.97
C GLY A 268 8.66 13.83 -24.25
N GLN A 269 8.16 13.56 -25.46
CA GLN A 269 6.87 14.07 -25.97
C GLN A 269 5.67 13.74 -25.06
N ASP A 270 5.71 12.63 -24.34
CA ASP A 270 4.66 12.18 -23.43
C ASP A 270 5.20 11.99 -21.99
N GLU A 271 6.24 12.73 -21.62
CA GLU A 271 6.87 12.69 -20.31
C GLU A 271 6.59 13.96 -19.49
N MET A 272 6.57 13.77 -18.17
CA MET A 272 6.31 14.84 -17.21
C MET A 272 7.11 14.61 -15.92
N LEU A 273 7.67 15.69 -15.36
CA LEU A 273 8.30 15.63 -14.04
C LEU A 273 7.24 15.68 -12.96
N TYR A 274 7.15 14.60 -12.19
CA TYR A 274 6.37 14.54 -10.96
C TYR A 274 7.22 14.94 -9.78
N TYR A 275 6.58 15.62 -8.84
CA TYR A 275 7.13 16.07 -7.56
C TYR A 275 6.29 15.47 -6.44
N THR A 276 6.94 14.70 -5.57
CA THR A 276 6.29 14.07 -4.42
C THR A 276 6.93 14.57 -3.13
N VAL A 277 6.09 14.96 -2.17
CA VAL A 277 6.53 15.28 -0.81
C VAL A 277 6.03 14.22 0.15
N LYS A 278 6.93 13.72 1.00
CA LYS A 278 6.66 12.74 2.04
C LYS A 278 6.79 13.40 3.42
N LEU A 279 5.70 13.38 4.17
CA LEU A 279 5.59 13.86 5.55
C LEU A 279 5.33 12.66 6.48
N ARG A 280 5.77 12.74 7.74
CA ARG A 280 5.66 11.63 8.69
C ARG A 280 5.14 12.15 10.03
N TRP A 281 4.20 11.43 10.61
CA TRP A 281 3.69 11.65 11.95
C TRP A 281 4.01 10.42 12.79
N ARG A 282 4.50 10.61 14.00
CA ARG A 282 4.88 9.52 14.91
C ARG A 282 4.28 9.76 16.28
N LYS A 283 4.03 8.68 17.00
CA LYS A 283 3.71 8.78 18.43
C LYS A 283 4.86 9.49 19.14
N GLU A 284 4.52 10.40 20.04
CA GLU A 284 5.49 10.92 20.99
C GLU A 284 5.96 9.76 21.88
N ALA A 285 7.28 9.68 22.07
CA ALA A 285 7.93 8.61 22.82
C ALA A 285 7.93 8.90 24.32
#